data_AF-A0A958X597-F1
#
_entry.id   AF-A0A958X597-F1
#
_cell.length_a   1.000
_cell.length_b   1.000
_cell.length_c   1.000
_cell.angle_alpha   90.00
_cell.angle_beta   90.00
_cell.angle_gamma   90.00
#
_symmetry.space_group_name_H-M   'P 1'
#
loop_
_entity.id
_entity.type
_entity.pdbx_description
1 polymer ?
#
loop_
_entity_poly.entity_id
_entity_poly.type
_entity_poly.pdbx_seq_one_letter_code
_entity_poly.pdbx_strand_id
1 'polypeptide(L)'
;MITNILIRPAARGGKYLGPDAAKSNISAKVAILDQKTRSTVTEGYIDTSSKDAGPSNLMDPVSRAQPFATDPNTIGVTLQVDIDIPTTFIIQVTGPYSYIDQARTTETEITVLPGVDIGQNAYSTNALMPAYPEGLVIEIPGLCISHVSADYNGSTISATAKVTMMCGCKIEAAQPGWPWPPRDFTIQLVTYMSSGAVYKYELHYDTNQNMESCFTGQWNSQAAADDTVKQAWIFASEPKLGNQGSYIIYPR
;
A
#
# COMPACT_ATOMS: atom_id res chain seq x y z
N MET A 1 -10.83 -32.02 -2.80
CA MET A 1 -9.92 -31.86 -3.97
C MET A 1 -9.02 -30.65 -3.76
N ILE A 2 -7.70 -30.80 -3.94
CA ILE A 2 -6.74 -29.69 -3.83
C ILE A 2 -6.98 -28.67 -4.95
N THR A 3 -7.09 -27.41 -4.55
CA THR A 3 -7.23 -26.25 -5.44
C THR A 3 -6.18 -25.22 -5.06
N ASN A 4 -5.38 -24.77 -6.03
CA ASN A 4 -4.33 -23.77 -5.85
C ASN A 4 -4.85 -22.38 -6.19
N ILE A 5 -4.45 -21.39 -5.39
CA ILE A 5 -4.86 -20.00 -5.54
C ILE A 5 -3.61 -19.13 -5.48
N LEU A 6 -3.21 -18.58 -6.62
CA LEU A 6 -2.15 -17.59 -6.72
C LEU A 6 -2.69 -16.21 -6.32
N ILE A 7 -2.05 -15.58 -5.33
CA ILE A 7 -2.46 -14.30 -4.76
C ILE A 7 -1.30 -13.30 -4.85
N ARG A 8 -1.61 -12.09 -5.33
CA ARG A 8 -0.64 -11.00 -5.51
C ARG A 8 -1.12 -9.72 -4.85
N PRO A 9 -0.55 -9.32 -3.71
CA PRO A 9 -0.82 -8.02 -3.13
C PRO A 9 -0.27 -6.90 -4.02
N ALA A 10 -1.06 -5.85 -4.23
CA ALA A 10 -0.64 -4.65 -4.94
C ALA A 10 -1.02 -3.39 -4.15
N ALA A 11 -0.29 -2.29 -4.33
CA ALA A 11 -0.75 -1.00 -3.83
C ALA A 11 -1.88 -0.50 -4.73
N ARG A 12 -2.90 0.15 -4.16
CA ARG A 12 -3.98 0.72 -4.97
C ARG A 12 -3.43 1.78 -5.94
N GLY A 13 -3.61 1.52 -7.23
CA GLY A 13 -3.01 2.30 -8.32
C GLY A 13 -1.49 2.40 -8.25
N GLY A 14 -0.85 1.32 -7.76
CA GLY A 14 0.58 1.14 -7.87
C GLY A 14 1.00 -0.28 -8.19
N LYS A 15 2.26 -0.59 -7.89
CA LYS A 15 2.86 -1.88 -8.24
C LYS A 15 2.47 -2.99 -7.24
N TYR A 16 2.80 -4.22 -7.58
CA TYR A 16 2.78 -5.31 -6.59
C TYR A 16 3.67 -4.98 -5.39
N LEU A 17 3.35 -5.51 -4.21
CA LEU A 17 4.16 -5.33 -3.01
C LEU A 17 5.46 -6.16 -3.13
N GLY A 18 6.43 -5.61 -3.85
CA GLY A 18 7.76 -6.19 -4.04
C GLY A 18 8.79 -5.76 -2.99
N PRO A 19 10.09 -5.76 -3.32
CA PRO A 19 11.17 -5.48 -2.38
C PRO A 19 11.05 -4.15 -1.62
N ASP A 20 10.58 -3.08 -2.25
CA ASP A 20 10.41 -1.76 -1.61
C ASP A 20 9.31 -1.74 -0.52
N ALA A 21 8.41 -2.73 -0.54
CA ALA A 21 7.39 -2.95 0.47
C ALA A 21 7.84 -3.93 1.58
N ALA A 22 9.05 -4.47 1.49
CA ALA A 22 9.51 -5.56 2.34
C ALA A 22 10.28 -5.11 3.59
N LYS A 23 10.17 -5.92 4.65
CA LYS A 23 11.08 -5.95 5.79
C LYS A 23 11.62 -7.37 5.93
N SER A 24 12.94 -7.52 5.88
CA SER A 24 13.59 -8.84 5.95
C SER A 24 13.06 -9.82 4.88
N ASN A 25 12.98 -9.36 3.62
CA ASN A 25 12.45 -10.08 2.45
C ASN A 25 10.96 -10.44 2.48
N ILE A 26 10.19 -10.03 3.48
CA ILE A 26 8.74 -10.26 3.52
C ILE A 26 8.01 -8.94 3.32
N SER A 27 7.14 -8.84 2.32
CA SER A 27 6.39 -7.61 2.03
C SER A 27 4.94 -7.62 2.52
N ALA A 28 4.32 -8.79 2.61
CA ALA A 28 2.96 -8.94 3.10
C ALA A 28 2.69 -10.36 3.62
N LYS A 29 1.64 -10.51 4.43
CA LYS A 29 1.04 -11.79 4.80
C LYS A 29 -0.29 -11.96 4.07
N VAL A 30 -0.55 -13.18 3.62
CA VAL A 30 -1.80 -13.59 2.99
C VAL A 30 -2.40 -14.73 3.79
N ALA A 31 -3.69 -14.66 4.07
CA ALA A 31 -4.44 -15.72 4.73
C ALA A 31 -5.73 -16.00 3.95
N ILE A 32 -6.10 -17.28 3.86
CA ILE A 32 -7.41 -17.73 3.39
C ILE A 32 -8.20 -18.12 4.64
N LEU A 33 -9.34 -17.47 4.84
CA LEU A 33 -10.20 -17.71 5.98
C LEU A 33 -11.51 -18.35 5.52
N ASP A 34 -12.05 -19.25 6.33
CA ASP A 34 -13.42 -19.72 6.15
C ASP A 34 -14.39 -18.54 6.33
N GLN A 35 -15.31 -18.36 5.37
CA GLN A 35 -16.15 -17.17 5.32
C GLN A 35 -17.11 -17.06 6.52
N LYS A 36 -17.55 -18.19 7.09
CA LYS A 36 -18.53 -18.20 8.19
C LYS A 36 -17.89 -18.03 9.55
N THR A 37 -16.79 -18.75 9.78
CA THR A 37 -16.11 -18.82 11.08
C THR A 37 -14.98 -17.83 11.20
N ARG A 38 -14.50 -17.27 10.08
CA ARG A 38 -13.27 -16.47 9.96
C ARG A 38 -12.01 -17.17 10.47
N SER A 39 -12.06 -18.50 10.61
CA SER A 39 -10.90 -19.29 11.00
C SER A 39 -9.93 -19.38 9.83
N THR A 40 -8.63 -19.27 10.10
CA THR A 40 -7.59 -19.46 9.08
C THR A 40 -7.61 -20.90 8.58
N VAL A 41 -7.80 -21.06 7.28
CA VAL A 41 -7.70 -22.33 6.56
C VAL A 41 -6.24 -22.58 6.18
N THR A 42 -5.59 -21.56 5.62
CA THR A 42 -4.17 -21.58 5.25
C THR A 42 -3.63 -20.16 5.17
N GLU A 43 -2.31 -20.00 5.29
CA GLU A 43 -1.64 -18.71 5.18
C GLU A 43 -0.24 -18.85 4.60
N GLY A 44 0.29 -17.73 4.11
CA GLY A 44 1.64 -17.64 3.60
C GLY A 44 2.13 -16.20 3.57
N TYR A 45 3.39 -16.04 3.17
CA TYR A 45 4.06 -14.76 3.12
C TYR A 45 4.54 -14.47 1.71
N ILE A 46 4.57 -13.18 1.37
CA ILE A 46 5.14 -12.71 0.13
C ILE A 46 6.65 -12.56 0.31
N ASP A 47 7.43 -13.50 -0.22
CA ASP A 47 8.90 -13.52 -0.19
C ASP A 47 9.50 -12.81 -1.41
N THR A 48 10.19 -11.70 -1.17
CA THR A 48 10.77 -10.82 -2.18
C THR A 48 12.25 -11.12 -2.49
N SER A 49 12.83 -12.20 -1.98
CA SER A 49 14.26 -12.52 -2.10
C SER A 49 14.76 -12.69 -3.55
N SER A 50 13.87 -13.10 -4.46
CA SER A 50 14.22 -13.41 -5.86
C SER A 50 13.17 -12.92 -6.87
N LYS A 51 12.29 -12.01 -6.44
CA LYS A 51 11.10 -11.58 -7.21
C LYS A 51 10.94 -10.07 -7.11
N ASP A 52 10.39 -9.49 -8.17
CA ASP A 52 10.21 -8.06 -8.35
C ASP A 52 8.74 -7.64 -8.20
N ALA A 53 8.53 -6.33 -8.09
CA ALA A 53 7.21 -5.70 -8.02
C ALA A 53 6.42 -5.74 -9.35
N GLY A 54 6.82 -6.60 -10.30
CA GLY A 54 6.23 -6.75 -11.64
C GLY A 54 7.02 -6.05 -12.76
N PRO A 55 6.62 -6.28 -14.02
CA PRO A 55 7.31 -5.76 -15.20
C PRO A 55 7.16 -4.24 -15.33
N SER A 56 7.98 -3.61 -16.18
CA SER A 56 8.01 -2.15 -16.36
C SER A 56 6.70 -1.57 -16.90
N ASN A 57 5.96 -2.32 -17.71
CA ASN A 57 4.67 -1.94 -18.29
C ASN A 57 3.49 -2.09 -17.31
N LEU A 58 3.73 -2.48 -16.05
CA LEU A 58 2.68 -2.60 -15.03
C LEU A 58 1.96 -1.28 -14.76
N MET A 59 2.65 -0.16 -14.97
CA MET A 59 2.09 1.19 -14.75
C MET A 59 1.51 1.83 -16.02
N ASP A 60 1.44 1.09 -17.12
CA ASP A 60 0.80 1.58 -18.35
C ASP A 60 -0.70 1.78 -18.12
N PRO A 61 -1.36 2.71 -18.85
CA PRO A 61 -2.80 2.88 -18.74
C PRO A 61 -3.55 1.56 -18.97
N VAL A 62 -4.33 1.15 -17.96
CA VAL A 62 -5.13 -0.08 -18.02
C VAL A 62 -6.53 0.19 -18.56
N SER A 63 -7.05 -0.75 -19.35
CA SER A 63 -8.45 -0.79 -19.74
C SER A 63 -9.25 -1.75 -18.85
N ARG A 64 -10.58 -1.59 -18.83
CA ARG A 64 -11.45 -2.50 -18.07
C ARG A 64 -11.25 -3.95 -18.57
N ALA A 65 -11.11 -4.89 -17.63
CA ALA A 65 -10.86 -6.32 -17.88
C ALA A 65 -9.47 -6.66 -18.44
N GLN A 66 -8.58 -5.68 -18.57
CA GLN A 66 -7.17 -5.96 -18.81
C GLN A 66 -6.53 -6.45 -17.50
N PRO A 67 -5.86 -7.61 -17.49
CA PRO A 67 -5.16 -8.10 -16.32
C PRO A 67 -3.96 -7.21 -16.00
N PHE A 68 -3.56 -7.15 -14.73
CA PHE A 68 -2.28 -6.57 -14.34
C PHE A 68 -1.15 -7.31 -15.08
N ALA A 69 -0.17 -6.55 -15.54
CA ALA A 69 0.98 -7.12 -16.22
C ALA A 69 1.77 -8.05 -15.28
N THR A 70 2.22 -9.17 -15.81
CA THR A 70 2.95 -10.21 -15.08
C THR A 70 4.05 -10.80 -15.95
N ASP A 71 5.10 -11.30 -15.29
CA ASP A 71 6.26 -11.94 -15.88
C ASP A 71 6.76 -13.06 -14.94
N PRO A 72 7.81 -13.84 -15.29
CA PRO A 72 8.28 -14.93 -14.42
C PRO A 72 8.86 -14.44 -13.08
N ASN A 73 9.20 -13.16 -12.95
CA ASN A 73 9.78 -12.57 -11.75
C ASN A 73 8.73 -11.87 -10.87
N THR A 74 7.47 -11.83 -11.29
CA THR A 74 6.43 -11.12 -10.57
C THR A 74 6.08 -11.81 -9.24
N ILE A 75 6.15 -11.02 -8.17
CA ILE A 75 5.93 -11.46 -6.79
C ILE A 75 4.50 -11.96 -6.52
N GLY A 76 4.37 -13.01 -5.70
CA GLY A 76 3.09 -13.54 -5.20
C GLY A 76 3.27 -14.81 -4.38
N VAL A 77 2.16 -15.32 -3.85
CA VAL A 77 2.13 -16.58 -3.09
C VAL A 77 1.02 -17.48 -3.60
N THR A 78 1.29 -18.77 -3.72
CA THR A 78 0.29 -19.78 -4.05
C THR A 78 -0.11 -20.50 -2.77
N LEU A 79 -1.39 -20.41 -2.42
CA LEU A 79 -1.98 -21.12 -1.29
C LEU A 79 -2.89 -22.25 -1.78
N GLN A 80 -3.08 -23.27 -0.96
CA GLN A 80 -3.86 -24.45 -1.31
C GLN A 80 -5.03 -24.62 -0.35
N VAL A 81 -6.19 -24.96 -0.91
CA VAL A 81 -7.38 -25.37 -0.15
C VAL A 81 -7.82 -26.74 -0.62
N ASP A 82 -8.26 -27.58 0.30
CA ASP A 82 -8.84 -28.89 -0.01
C ASP A 82 -10.36 -28.82 0.20
N ILE A 83 -11.10 -28.81 -0.91
CA ILE A 83 -12.57 -28.65 -0.92
C ILE A 83 -13.22 -29.67 -1.86
N ASP A 84 -14.40 -30.15 -1.49
CA ASP A 84 -15.17 -31.12 -2.30
C ASP A 84 -16.45 -30.52 -2.88
N ILE A 85 -16.85 -29.33 -2.41
CA ILE A 85 -17.97 -28.55 -2.93
C ILE A 85 -17.54 -27.09 -3.14
N PRO A 86 -18.22 -26.32 -4.01
CA PRO A 86 -18.01 -24.89 -4.13
C PRO A 86 -18.06 -24.22 -2.75
N THR A 87 -16.97 -23.52 -2.40
CA THR A 87 -16.79 -22.95 -1.06
C THR A 87 -16.38 -21.49 -1.18
N THR A 88 -17.05 -20.62 -0.44
CA THR A 88 -16.69 -19.20 -0.34
C THR A 88 -15.66 -19.01 0.76
N PHE A 89 -14.57 -18.32 0.42
CA PHE A 89 -13.50 -17.95 1.34
C PHE A 89 -13.33 -16.44 1.39
N ILE A 90 -12.75 -15.97 2.50
CA ILE A 90 -12.21 -14.62 2.60
C ILE A 90 -10.70 -14.70 2.33
N ILE A 91 -10.23 -13.93 1.35
CA ILE A 91 -8.80 -13.72 1.11
C ILE A 91 -8.41 -12.45 1.82
N GLN A 92 -7.61 -12.59 2.88
CA GLN A 92 -7.11 -11.51 3.70
C GLN A 92 -5.64 -11.25 3.37
N VAL A 93 -5.28 -10.00 3.11
CA VAL A 93 -3.92 -9.57 2.84
C VAL A 93 -3.55 -8.44 3.79
N THR A 94 -2.41 -8.55 4.46
CA THR A 94 -1.88 -7.51 5.36
C THR A 94 -0.49 -7.07 4.93
N GLY A 95 -0.31 -5.77 4.66
CA GLY A 95 0.95 -5.16 4.26
C GLY A 95 0.85 -3.63 4.08
N PRO A 96 1.94 -2.94 3.72
CA PRO A 96 3.30 -3.44 3.54
C PRO A 96 4.03 -3.64 4.88
N TYR A 97 5.03 -4.52 4.89
CA TYR A 97 5.82 -4.82 6.09
C TYR A 97 7.01 -3.87 6.29
N SER A 98 7.41 -3.13 5.24
CA SER A 98 8.41 -2.05 5.35
C SER A 98 8.01 -0.98 6.38
N TYR A 99 6.71 -0.79 6.61
CA TYR A 99 6.14 0.09 7.64
C TYR A 99 5.01 -0.62 8.39
N ILE A 100 5.34 -1.62 9.22
CA ILE A 100 4.35 -2.49 9.86
C ILE A 100 3.27 -1.75 10.66
N ASP A 101 3.61 -0.63 11.32
CA ASP A 101 2.65 0.20 12.08
C ASP A 101 1.65 0.94 11.19
N GLN A 102 1.92 0.99 9.88
CA GLN A 102 1.07 1.61 8.86
C GLN A 102 0.48 0.58 7.91
N ALA A 103 0.74 -0.72 8.13
CA ALA A 103 0.14 -1.78 7.34
C ALA A 103 -1.39 -1.71 7.38
N ARG A 104 -2.01 -2.18 6.31
CA ARG A 104 -3.46 -2.29 6.16
C ARG A 104 -3.81 -3.73 5.86
N THR A 105 -4.97 -4.13 6.36
CA THR A 105 -5.59 -5.40 6.04
C THR A 105 -6.71 -5.16 5.04
N THR A 106 -6.58 -5.72 3.83
CA THR A 106 -7.64 -5.76 2.82
C THR A 106 -8.21 -7.17 2.77
N GLU A 107 -9.52 -7.27 2.63
CA GLU A 107 -10.22 -8.54 2.46
C GLU A 107 -11.06 -8.51 1.19
N THR A 108 -11.15 -9.66 0.51
CA THR A 108 -12.15 -9.91 -0.53
C THR A 108 -12.74 -11.29 -0.34
N GLU A 109 -13.97 -11.48 -0.80
CA GLU A 109 -14.61 -12.80 -0.83
C GLU A 109 -14.54 -13.41 -2.23
N ILE A 110 -14.27 -14.71 -2.30
CA ILE A 110 -14.26 -15.46 -3.55
C ILE A 110 -14.85 -16.84 -3.34
N THR A 111 -15.62 -17.31 -4.32
CA THR A 111 -16.05 -18.71 -4.37
C THR A 111 -15.04 -19.51 -5.17
N VAL A 112 -14.48 -20.53 -4.54
CA VAL A 112 -13.51 -21.45 -5.14
C VAL A 112 -14.24 -22.74 -5.52
N LEU A 113 -13.95 -23.25 -6.71
CA LEU A 113 -14.51 -24.49 -7.22
C LEU A 113 -13.52 -25.64 -7.01
N PRO A 114 -13.98 -26.82 -6.56
CA PRO A 114 -13.11 -27.98 -6.37
C PRO A 114 -12.31 -28.35 -7.63
N GLY A 115 -10.98 -28.38 -7.53
CA GLY A 115 -10.07 -28.78 -8.60
C GLY A 115 -9.86 -27.75 -9.71
N VAL A 116 -10.34 -26.51 -9.52
CA VAL A 116 -10.18 -25.41 -10.48
C VAL A 116 -9.20 -24.37 -9.94
N ASP A 117 -7.94 -24.48 -10.34
CA ASP A 117 -6.89 -23.56 -9.90
C ASP A 117 -7.12 -22.12 -10.38
N ILE A 118 -6.76 -21.15 -9.54
CA ILE A 118 -6.76 -19.72 -9.84
C ILE A 118 -5.32 -19.27 -10.06
N GLY A 119 -5.04 -18.70 -11.22
CA GLY A 119 -3.70 -18.22 -11.56
C GLY A 119 -2.69 -19.34 -11.85
N GLN A 120 -3.17 -20.47 -12.39
CA GLN A 120 -2.33 -21.50 -12.99
C GLN A 120 -2.83 -21.86 -14.39
N ASN A 121 -1.95 -22.39 -15.23
CA ASN A 121 -2.26 -22.82 -16.61
C ASN A 121 -3.01 -24.17 -16.68
N ALA A 122 -3.70 -24.58 -15.61
CA ALA A 122 -4.08 -25.96 -15.37
C ALA A 122 -5.13 -26.55 -16.34
N TYR A 123 -5.78 -25.75 -17.21
CA TYR A 123 -6.85 -26.25 -18.07
C TYR A 123 -6.87 -25.74 -19.52
N SER A 124 -5.84 -25.05 -19.99
CA SER A 124 -5.86 -24.46 -21.32
C SER A 124 -5.02 -25.25 -22.32
N THR A 125 -5.66 -26.15 -23.06
CA THR A 125 -5.18 -26.55 -24.40
C THR A 125 -5.29 -25.40 -25.42
N ASN A 126 -5.78 -24.24 -25.00
CA ASN A 126 -5.87 -23.04 -25.81
C ASN A 126 -4.54 -22.28 -25.71
N ALA A 127 -3.86 -22.13 -26.85
CA ALA A 127 -2.57 -21.43 -26.99
C ALA A 127 -2.63 -19.92 -26.67
N LEU A 128 -3.76 -19.43 -26.16
CA LEU A 128 -4.04 -18.02 -25.86
C LEU A 128 -3.94 -17.67 -24.37
N MET A 129 -3.64 -18.62 -23.47
CA MET A 129 -3.39 -18.25 -22.07
C MET A 129 -2.01 -17.61 -21.89
N PRO A 130 -1.90 -16.54 -21.08
CA PRO A 130 -0.61 -15.92 -20.77
C PRO A 130 0.34 -16.95 -20.16
N ALA A 131 1.61 -16.92 -20.56
CA ALA A 131 2.65 -17.76 -19.95
C ALA A 131 2.73 -17.57 -18.42
N TYR A 132 2.35 -16.38 -17.93
CA TYR A 132 2.36 -16.00 -16.53
C TYR A 132 0.99 -15.39 -16.17
N PRO A 133 0.04 -16.17 -15.62
CA PRO A 133 -1.27 -15.63 -15.26
C PRO A 133 -1.18 -14.63 -14.08
N GLU A 134 -2.09 -13.67 -14.06
CA GLU A 134 -2.22 -12.64 -13.02
C GLU A 134 -2.51 -13.25 -11.64
N GLY A 135 -3.40 -14.24 -11.58
CA GLY A 135 -3.94 -14.75 -10.32
C GLY A 135 -4.97 -13.78 -9.72
N LEU A 136 -5.10 -13.81 -8.40
CA LEU A 136 -5.96 -12.88 -7.66
C LEU A 136 -5.12 -11.70 -7.16
N VAL A 137 -5.37 -10.50 -7.70
CA VAL A 137 -4.74 -9.27 -7.22
C VAL A 137 -5.57 -8.64 -6.11
N ILE A 138 -4.94 -8.39 -4.96
CA ILE A 138 -5.57 -7.72 -3.83
C ILE A 138 -4.91 -6.37 -3.64
N GLU A 139 -5.64 -5.31 -3.99
CA GLU A 139 -5.15 -3.94 -3.82
C GLU A 139 -5.26 -3.48 -2.36
N ILE A 140 -4.17 -2.91 -1.84
CA ILE A 140 -4.06 -2.33 -0.52
C ILE A 140 -4.04 -0.80 -0.66
N PRO A 141 -5.10 -0.09 -0.25
CA PRO A 141 -5.13 1.35 -0.28
C PRO A 141 -4.30 1.95 0.86
N GLY A 142 -3.70 3.11 0.59
CA GLY A 142 -3.07 3.97 1.58
C GLY A 142 -1.72 4.53 1.16
N LEU A 143 -1.08 5.22 2.10
CA LEU A 143 0.25 5.82 1.93
C LEU A 143 1.12 5.48 3.15
N CYS A 144 2.41 5.34 2.92
CA CYS A 144 3.41 5.16 3.95
C CYS A 144 4.10 6.50 4.25
N ILE A 145 4.15 6.89 5.52
CA ILE A 145 4.76 8.13 5.99
C ILE A 145 5.97 7.79 6.87
N SER A 146 7.12 8.37 6.60
CA SER A 146 8.36 8.08 7.33
C SER A 146 9.26 9.30 7.45
N HIS A 147 10.38 9.15 8.17
CA HIS A 147 11.38 10.21 8.36
C HIS A 147 10.75 11.53 8.85
N VAL A 148 9.76 11.43 9.73
CA VAL A 148 9.04 12.58 10.24
C VAL A 148 9.92 13.35 11.21
N SER A 149 10.12 14.64 10.94
CA SER A 149 10.68 15.61 11.86
C SER A 149 9.71 16.76 11.96
N ALA A 150 9.33 17.15 13.18
CA ALA A 150 8.47 18.30 13.38
C ALA A 150 8.91 19.08 14.61
N ASP A 151 8.93 20.40 14.48
CA ASP A 151 8.99 21.32 15.59
C ASP A 151 7.67 22.10 15.61
N TYR A 152 6.87 21.87 16.64
CA TYR A 152 5.56 22.50 16.80
C TYR A 152 5.44 23.22 18.14
N ASN A 153 6.58 23.46 18.80
CA ASN A 153 6.65 24.16 20.06
C ASN A 153 7.14 25.59 19.82
N GLY A 154 6.26 26.57 20.03
CA GLY A 154 6.61 27.99 19.94
C GLY A 154 5.88 28.74 18.84
N SER A 155 6.38 29.92 18.50
CA SER A 155 5.76 30.83 17.52
C SER A 155 5.97 30.39 16.08
N THR A 156 6.97 29.56 15.82
CA THR A 156 7.31 29.05 14.50
C THR A 156 7.21 27.53 14.51
N ILE A 157 6.42 27.00 13.60
CA ILE A 157 6.19 25.57 13.44
C ILE A 157 6.88 25.13 12.15
N SER A 158 7.48 23.94 12.15
CA SER A 158 8.04 23.32 10.95
C SER A 158 7.80 21.81 10.95
N ALA A 159 7.72 21.22 9.76
CA ALA A 159 7.66 19.78 9.62
C ALA A 159 8.27 19.32 8.31
N THR A 160 8.86 18.13 8.34
CA THR A 160 9.34 17.35 7.20
C THR A 160 8.80 15.94 7.32
N ALA A 161 8.37 15.35 6.21
CA ALA A 161 7.98 13.94 6.13
C ALA A 161 8.30 13.36 4.75
N LYS A 162 8.64 12.08 4.70
CA LYS A 162 8.66 11.30 3.46
C LYS A 162 7.35 10.54 3.29
N VAL A 163 6.78 10.57 2.09
CA VAL A 163 5.50 9.92 1.77
C VAL A 163 5.63 9.07 0.52
N THR A 164 5.30 7.79 0.61
CA THR A 164 5.33 6.86 -0.53
C THR A 164 4.00 6.12 -0.69
N MET A 165 3.79 5.52 -1.86
CA MET A 165 2.70 4.55 -2.07
C MET A 165 2.93 3.30 -1.20
N MET A 166 1.89 2.50 -0.94
CA MET A 166 2.04 1.23 -0.20
C MET A 166 3.03 0.24 -0.82
N CYS A 167 3.33 0.35 -2.12
CA CYS A 167 4.36 -0.46 -2.79
C CYS A 167 5.79 0.00 -2.48
N GLY A 168 5.97 1.06 -1.67
CA GLY A 168 7.25 1.75 -1.48
C GLY A 168 7.61 2.71 -2.62
N CYS A 169 6.77 2.76 -3.66
CA CYS A 169 7.02 3.57 -4.84
C CYS A 169 7.02 5.07 -4.52
N LYS A 170 7.97 5.79 -5.14
CA LYS A 170 8.28 7.18 -4.84
C LYS A 170 7.26 8.14 -5.45
N ILE A 171 7.00 9.23 -4.75
CA ILE A 171 6.36 10.43 -5.30
C ILE A 171 7.49 11.33 -5.84
N GLU A 172 7.40 11.73 -7.10
CA GLU A 172 8.50 12.39 -7.83
C GLU A 172 7.98 13.41 -8.84
N ALA A 173 8.62 14.59 -8.92
CA ALA A 173 8.31 15.64 -9.89
C ALA A 173 9.21 15.61 -11.13
N ALA A 174 10.41 15.04 -11.01
CA ALA A 174 11.48 15.21 -12.00
C ALA A 174 11.28 14.42 -13.30
N GLN A 175 10.44 13.38 -13.32
CA GLN A 175 10.26 12.51 -14.48
C GLN A 175 8.92 12.78 -15.19
N PRO A 176 8.91 13.28 -16.44
CA PRO A 176 7.69 13.38 -17.23
C PRO A 176 6.98 12.02 -17.35
N GLY A 177 5.67 12.00 -17.12
CA GLY A 177 4.88 10.78 -17.16
C GLY A 177 5.04 9.88 -15.92
N TRP A 178 5.70 10.34 -14.86
CA TRP A 178 5.75 9.59 -13.61
C TRP A 178 4.33 9.31 -13.07
N PRO A 179 4.01 8.07 -12.63
CA PRO A 179 2.64 7.71 -12.25
C PRO A 179 2.11 8.45 -11.02
N TRP A 180 3.01 8.96 -10.15
CA TRP A 180 2.66 9.60 -8.88
C TRP A 180 3.30 10.99 -8.76
N PRO A 181 2.82 11.99 -9.52
CA PRO A 181 3.34 13.35 -9.42
C PRO A 181 2.90 14.00 -8.10
N PRO A 182 3.73 14.84 -7.44
CA PRO A 182 3.39 15.40 -6.13
C PRO A 182 2.10 16.22 -6.09
N ARG A 183 1.70 16.82 -7.21
CA ARG A 183 0.46 17.58 -7.34
C ARG A 183 -0.81 16.77 -7.07
N ASP A 184 -0.72 15.43 -7.14
CA ASP A 184 -1.84 14.54 -6.87
C ASP A 184 -1.98 14.26 -5.35
N PHE A 185 -1.09 14.80 -4.52
CA PHE A 185 -1.00 14.53 -3.08
C PHE A 185 -1.16 15.81 -2.25
N THR A 186 -1.77 15.69 -1.08
CA THR A 186 -1.85 16.74 -0.06
C THR A 186 -1.32 16.21 1.26
N ILE A 187 -0.26 16.84 1.77
CA ILE A 187 0.42 16.44 3.00
C ILE A 187 0.29 17.56 4.02
N GLN A 188 -0.10 17.24 5.26
CA GLN A 188 -0.37 18.24 6.29
C GLN A 188 0.20 17.82 7.64
N LEU A 189 0.84 18.75 8.34
CA LEU A 189 0.98 18.68 9.79
C LEU A 189 -0.35 19.12 10.40
N VAL A 190 -0.88 18.30 11.30
CA VAL A 190 -2.12 18.56 12.01
C VAL A 190 -1.84 18.59 13.51
N THR A 191 -2.13 19.71 14.16
CA THR A 191 -1.97 19.88 15.61
C THR A 191 -3.33 19.94 16.28
N TYR A 192 -3.56 19.06 17.25
CA TYR A 192 -4.72 19.06 18.14
C TYR A 192 -4.32 19.67 19.49
N MET A 193 -4.99 20.75 19.84
CA MET A 193 -4.60 21.60 20.97
C MET A 193 -5.30 21.19 22.28
N SER A 194 -4.81 21.71 23.40
CA SER A 194 -5.41 21.51 24.72
C SER A 194 -6.82 22.07 24.84
N SER A 195 -7.10 23.18 24.13
CA SER A 195 -8.43 23.77 23.99
C SER A 195 -9.42 22.95 23.15
N GLY A 196 -8.94 21.95 22.41
CA GLY A 196 -9.70 21.24 21.38
C GLY A 196 -9.64 21.88 19.99
N ALA A 197 -8.96 23.02 19.82
CA ALA A 197 -8.70 23.58 18.50
C ALA A 197 -7.86 22.63 17.63
N VAL A 198 -8.05 22.71 16.31
CA VAL A 198 -7.30 21.93 15.33
C VAL A 198 -6.75 22.86 14.26
N TYR A 199 -5.43 22.82 14.08
CA TYR A 199 -4.75 23.56 13.02
C TYR A 199 -4.10 22.61 12.03
N LYS A 200 -4.10 23.02 10.76
CA LYS A 200 -3.53 22.26 9.65
C LYS A 200 -2.53 23.14 8.91
N TYR A 201 -1.36 22.58 8.66
CA TYR A 201 -0.24 23.25 8.01
C TYR A 201 0.20 22.39 6.82
N GLU A 202 0.05 22.91 5.61
CA GLU A 202 0.32 22.14 4.38
C GLU A 202 1.81 22.09 4.06
N LEU A 203 2.36 20.88 3.99
CA LEU A 203 3.74 20.63 3.56
C LEU A 203 3.80 20.58 2.03
N HIS A 204 4.82 21.19 1.46
CA HIS A 204 5.04 21.20 0.02
C HIS A 204 6.17 20.24 -0.38
N TYR A 205 6.06 19.68 -1.57
CA TYR A 205 7.09 18.79 -2.12
C TYR A 205 8.44 19.50 -2.20
N ASP A 206 9.48 18.86 -1.68
CA ASP A 206 10.84 19.38 -1.73
C ASP A 206 11.45 19.14 -3.11
N THR A 207 11.71 20.21 -3.86
CA THR A 207 12.26 20.14 -5.22
C THR A 207 13.78 19.97 -5.26
N ASN A 208 14.45 19.89 -4.11
CA ASN A 208 15.90 19.69 -4.07
C ASN A 208 16.27 18.30 -4.61
N GLN A 209 17.27 18.25 -5.50
CA GLN A 209 17.81 16.99 -6.02
C GLN A 209 18.26 16.12 -4.83
N ASN A 210 17.78 14.87 -4.77
CA ASN A 210 17.96 13.87 -3.69
C ASN A 210 16.86 13.81 -2.59
N MET A 211 15.84 14.66 -2.64
CA MET A 211 14.73 14.67 -1.67
C MET A 211 13.43 14.06 -2.25
N GLU A 212 13.56 12.93 -2.94
CA GLU A 212 12.40 12.20 -3.49
C GLU A 212 11.39 11.90 -2.38
N SER A 213 10.10 11.99 -2.71
CA SER A 213 9.00 11.72 -1.79
C SER A 213 8.98 12.59 -0.53
N CYS A 214 9.82 13.64 -0.45
CA CYS A 214 9.92 14.50 0.71
C CYS A 214 8.99 15.70 0.60
N PHE A 215 8.32 16.02 1.71
CA PHE A 215 7.47 17.18 1.87
C PHE A 215 7.93 17.95 3.10
N THR A 216 7.98 19.27 2.99
CA THR A 216 8.49 20.17 4.03
C THR A 216 7.66 21.45 4.13
N GLY A 217 7.67 22.09 5.30
CA GLY A 217 7.11 23.42 5.44
C GLY A 217 7.43 24.06 6.79
N GLN A 218 7.24 25.38 6.83
CA GLN A 218 7.46 26.23 7.99
C GLN A 218 6.41 27.33 8.01
N TRP A 219 5.81 27.57 9.18
CA TRP A 219 4.69 28.49 9.35
C TRP A 219 4.77 29.21 10.69
N ASN A 220 4.06 30.33 10.80
CA ASN A 220 3.75 30.89 12.12
C ASN A 220 2.69 30.02 12.79
N SER A 221 2.86 29.77 14.08
CA SER A 221 1.86 29.06 14.89
C SER A 221 0.54 29.81 14.89
N GLN A 222 -0.55 29.08 14.67
CA GLN A 222 -1.92 29.59 14.77
C GLN A 222 -2.50 29.43 16.19
N ALA A 223 -1.75 28.78 17.10
CA ALA A 223 -2.17 28.56 18.47
C ALA A 223 -2.29 29.89 19.25
N ALA A 224 -3.28 29.95 20.15
CA ALA A 224 -3.31 31.01 21.16
C ALA A 224 -2.12 30.87 22.12
N ALA A 225 -1.70 31.98 22.76
CA ALA A 225 -0.48 32.03 23.57
C ALA A 225 -0.41 30.96 24.68
N ASP A 226 -1.57 30.63 25.28
CA ASP A 226 -1.68 29.68 26.39
C ASP A 226 -2.19 28.29 25.95
N ASP A 227 -2.37 28.08 24.64
CA ASP A 227 -2.90 26.82 24.11
C ASP A 227 -1.76 25.93 23.60
N THR A 228 -1.55 24.81 24.28
CA THR A 228 -0.46 23.89 23.98
C THR A 228 -0.89 22.76 23.06
N VAL A 229 0.01 22.28 22.20
CA VAL A 229 -0.25 21.10 21.37
C VAL A 229 -0.39 19.87 22.27
N LYS A 230 -1.57 19.25 22.26
CA LYS A 230 -1.84 18.00 22.98
C LYS A 230 -1.39 16.77 22.18
N GLN A 231 -1.56 16.81 20.86
CA GLN A 231 -1.16 15.76 19.94
C GLN A 231 -0.93 16.33 18.55
N ALA A 232 0.02 15.78 17.81
CA ALA A 232 0.23 16.12 16.40
C ALA A 232 0.26 14.88 15.50
N TRP A 233 -0.06 15.07 14.22
CA TRP A 233 0.04 14.06 13.17
C TRP A 233 0.60 14.64 11.88
N ILE A 234 1.17 13.80 11.04
CA ILE A 234 1.23 14.04 9.60
C ILE A 234 0.07 13.30 8.96
N PHE A 235 -0.75 13.99 8.17
CA PHE A 235 -1.74 13.40 7.28
C PHE A 235 -1.24 13.44 5.84
N ALA A 236 -1.52 12.39 5.08
CA ALA A 236 -1.23 12.29 3.66
C ALA A 236 -2.48 11.81 2.91
N SER A 237 -2.81 12.47 1.82
CA SER A 237 -3.98 12.16 1.01
C SER A 237 -3.63 12.20 -0.48
N GLU A 238 -4.01 11.15 -1.21
CA GLU A 238 -4.11 11.12 -2.67
C GLU A 238 -5.58 10.82 -3.01
N PRO A 239 -6.39 11.85 -3.30
CA PRO A 239 -7.83 11.69 -3.36
C PRO A 239 -8.32 10.96 -4.62
N LYS A 240 -7.53 10.93 -5.71
CA LYS A 240 -7.95 10.36 -6.99
C LYS A 240 -8.17 8.85 -6.91
N LEU A 241 -7.38 8.12 -6.12
CA LEU A 241 -7.59 6.70 -5.86
C LEU A 241 -8.03 6.41 -4.40
N GLY A 242 -8.14 7.47 -3.59
CA GLY A 242 -8.57 7.38 -2.19
C GLY A 242 -7.48 6.81 -1.28
N ASN A 243 -6.21 6.94 -1.64
CA ASN A 243 -5.11 6.55 -0.77
C ASN A 243 -4.94 7.57 0.35
N GLN A 244 -4.98 7.11 1.60
CA GLN A 244 -4.86 7.94 2.80
C GLN A 244 -3.82 7.36 3.76
N GLY A 245 -3.10 8.22 4.47
CA GLY A 245 -2.12 7.84 5.48
C GLY A 245 -2.10 8.83 6.63
N SER A 246 -1.71 8.35 7.81
CA SER A 246 -1.51 9.19 8.99
C SER A 246 -0.34 8.67 9.82
N TYR A 247 0.48 9.58 10.33
CA TYR A 247 1.59 9.28 11.24
C TYR A 247 1.43 10.11 12.51
N ILE A 248 1.39 9.46 13.66
CA ILE A 248 1.31 10.15 14.95
C ILE A 248 2.70 10.66 15.36
N ILE A 249 2.79 11.94 15.70
CA ILE A 249 4.02 12.55 16.21
C ILE A 249 3.92 12.56 17.73
N TYR A 250 4.73 11.73 18.39
CA TYR A 250 4.77 11.74 19.85
C TYR A 250 5.50 13.00 20.35
N PRO A 251 4.97 13.66 21.40
CA PRO A 251 5.70 14.71 22.12
C PRO A 251 7.08 14.21 22.54
N ARG A 252 8.09 15.04 22.34
CA ARG A 252 9.42 14.85 22.93
C ARG A 252 9.47 15.49 24.31
#